data_AF-A0A7Y0GSR6-F1
#
_entry.id   AF-A0A7Y0GSR6-F1
#
_cell.length_a   1.000
_cell.length_b   1.000
_cell.length_c   1.000
_cell.angle_alpha   90.00
_cell.angle_beta   90.00
_cell.angle_gamma   90.00
#
_symmetry.space_group_name_H-M   'P 1'
#
loop_
_entity.id
_entity.type
_entity.pdbx_description
1 polymer ?
#
loop_
_entity_poly.entity_id
_entity_poly.type
_entity_poly.pdbx_seq_one_letter_code
_entity_poly.pdbx_strand_id
1 'polypeptide(L)'
;MSYEDALADLKADFGKKKLLTPAEIAPYISKSPSAQASMRTRKQFPIAKKDMGGRVVVSIYALAKYIGEDDGPPDAPEQIRVGKPAKPVAKAAKGIDKTKPYRRPPSLGKTLTALRNRVADTALQLQFQQTLFADLEAIAMDQVAAPGRAKKSKSA
;
A
#
# COMPACT_ATOMS: atom_id res chain seq x y z
N MET A 1 3.03 -22.85 7.02
CA MET A 1 2.14 -23.36 8.10
C MET A 1 1.38 -24.58 7.57
N SER A 2 1.11 -25.61 8.37
CA SER A 2 0.27 -26.73 7.90
C SER A 2 -1.19 -26.28 7.74
N TYR A 3 -1.94 -26.92 6.83
CA TYR A 3 -3.38 -26.70 6.66
C TYR A 3 -4.16 -26.92 7.96
N GLU A 4 -3.76 -27.92 8.75
CA GLU A 4 -4.43 -28.28 10.01
C GLU A 4 -4.21 -27.20 11.07
N ASP A 5 -3.00 -26.62 11.12
CA ASP A 5 -2.65 -25.53 12.02
C ASP A 5 -3.44 -24.26 11.65
N ALA A 6 -3.46 -23.91 10.35
CA ALA A 6 -4.22 -22.75 9.87
C ALA A 6 -5.73 -22.92 10.12
N LEU A 7 -6.27 -24.14 10.03
CA LEU A 7 -7.65 -24.43 10.39
C LEU A 7 -7.91 -24.30 11.90
N ALA A 8 -6.98 -24.73 12.75
CA ALA A 8 -7.09 -24.62 14.19
C ALA A 8 -7.11 -23.14 14.61
N ASP A 9 -6.21 -22.33 14.05
CA ASP A 9 -6.12 -20.89 14.31
C ASP A 9 -7.39 -20.16 13.85
N LEU A 10 -7.84 -20.40 12.62
CA LEU A 10 -9.07 -19.79 12.11
C LEU A 10 -10.32 -20.23 12.90
N LYS A 11 -10.33 -21.45 13.45
CA LYS A 11 -11.41 -21.89 14.35
C LYS A 11 -11.32 -21.24 15.73
N ALA A 12 -10.12 -20.97 16.24
CA ALA A 12 -9.92 -20.25 17.49
C ALA A 12 -10.41 -18.80 17.36
N ASP A 13 -10.08 -18.13 16.26
CA ASP A 13 -10.42 -16.72 16.03
C ASP A 13 -11.91 -16.50 15.73
N PHE A 14 -12.53 -17.39 14.93
CA PHE A 14 -13.91 -17.20 14.45
C PHE A 14 -14.95 -18.14 15.09
N GLY A 15 -14.51 -19.05 15.97
CA GLY A 15 -15.35 -19.97 16.71
C GLY A 15 -16.23 -20.85 15.82
N LYS A 16 -17.56 -20.71 15.97
CA LYS A 16 -18.56 -21.54 15.24
C LYS A 16 -18.91 -21.03 13.83
N LYS A 17 -18.41 -19.85 13.43
CA LYS A 17 -18.75 -19.27 12.12
C LYS A 17 -18.05 -20.06 11.02
N LYS A 18 -18.79 -20.75 10.14
CA LYS A 18 -18.20 -21.47 8.99
C LYS A 18 -17.89 -20.57 7.79
N LEU A 19 -18.41 -19.34 7.81
CA LEU A 19 -18.46 -18.42 6.68
C LEU A 19 -18.01 -17.04 7.14
N LEU A 20 -17.01 -16.49 6.45
CA LEU A 20 -16.34 -15.24 6.77
C LEU A 20 -16.64 -14.17 5.74
N THR A 21 -16.84 -12.95 6.24
CA THR A 21 -17.02 -11.76 5.43
C THR A 21 -15.68 -11.22 4.91
N PRO A 22 -15.67 -10.44 3.82
CA PRO A 22 -14.44 -9.82 3.29
C PRO A 22 -13.67 -8.97 4.31
N ALA A 23 -14.35 -8.42 5.32
CA ALA A 23 -13.74 -7.65 6.40
C ALA A 23 -12.95 -8.56 7.37
N GLU A 24 -13.51 -9.71 7.72
CA GLU A 24 -12.89 -10.69 8.62
C GLU A 24 -11.68 -11.39 7.97
N ILE A 25 -11.66 -11.50 6.64
CA ILE A 25 -10.59 -12.15 5.88
C ILE A 25 -9.41 -11.20 5.58
N ALA A 26 -9.66 -9.89 5.61
CA ALA A 26 -8.68 -8.86 5.28
C ALA A 26 -7.31 -9.00 5.98
N PRO A 27 -7.22 -9.32 7.30
CA PRO A 27 -5.93 -9.50 7.95
C PRO A 27 -5.12 -10.68 7.40
N TYR A 28 -5.76 -11.80 7.03
CA TYR A 28 -5.04 -13.01 6.59
C TYR A 28 -4.53 -12.91 5.15
N ILE A 29 -5.23 -12.19 4.26
CA ILE A 29 -4.82 -12.05 2.85
C ILE A 29 -3.97 -10.77 2.63
N SER A 30 -3.81 -9.92 3.65
CA SER A 30 -3.14 -8.62 3.53
C SER A 30 -3.74 -7.73 2.41
N LYS A 31 -5.06 -7.82 2.19
CA LYS A 31 -5.80 -7.01 1.21
C LYS A 31 -7.04 -6.39 1.84
N SER A 32 -7.23 -5.08 1.63
CA SER A 32 -8.41 -4.38 2.13
C SER A 32 -9.71 -4.92 1.51
N PRO A 33 -10.87 -4.80 2.18
CA PRO A 33 -12.15 -5.29 1.66
C PRO A 33 -12.52 -4.69 0.29
N SER A 34 -12.13 -3.43 0.06
CA SER A 34 -12.31 -2.74 -1.22
C SER A 34 -11.39 -3.33 -2.31
N ALA A 35 -10.13 -3.62 -1.99
CA ALA A 35 -9.22 -4.29 -2.91
C ALA A 35 -9.72 -5.70 -3.27
N GLN A 36 -10.24 -6.46 -2.29
CA GLN A 36 -10.88 -7.75 -2.54
C GLN A 36 -12.12 -7.63 -3.45
N ALA A 37 -12.91 -6.56 -3.32
CA ALA A 37 -14.03 -6.31 -4.24
C ALA A 37 -13.55 -6.09 -5.68
N SER A 38 -12.50 -5.29 -5.87
CA SER A 38 -11.87 -5.06 -7.19
C SER A 38 -11.29 -6.35 -7.80
N MET A 39 -10.63 -7.18 -6.99
CA MET A 39 -10.11 -8.47 -7.47
C MET A 39 -11.23 -9.43 -7.90
N ARG A 40 -12.36 -9.42 -7.17
CA ARG A 40 -13.53 -10.24 -7.51
C ARG A 40 -14.20 -9.79 -8.82
N THR A 41 -14.30 -8.49 -9.10
CA THR A 41 -14.86 -8.00 -10.37
C THR A 41 -13.95 -8.34 -11.55
N ARG A 42 -12.64 -8.36 -11.32
CA ARG A 42 -11.62 -8.77 -12.31
C ARG A 42 -11.45 -10.28 -12.45
N LYS A 43 -12.19 -11.09 -11.69
CA LYS A 43 -12.06 -12.56 -11.63
C LYS A 43 -10.64 -13.05 -11.26
N GLN A 44 -9.89 -12.24 -10.52
CA GLN A 44 -8.53 -12.52 -10.05
C GLN A 44 -8.48 -12.81 -8.54
N PHE A 45 -9.64 -13.10 -7.92
CA PHE A 45 -9.67 -13.35 -6.48
C PHE A 45 -9.22 -14.80 -6.20
N PRO A 46 -8.19 -15.01 -5.36
CA PRO A 46 -7.54 -16.32 -5.21
C PRO A 46 -8.40 -17.36 -4.50
N ILE A 47 -9.46 -16.95 -3.79
CA ILE A 47 -10.26 -17.85 -2.97
C ILE A 47 -11.67 -18.01 -3.56
N ALA A 48 -12.19 -19.24 -3.52
CA ALA A 48 -13.57 -19.53 -3.92
C ALA A 48 -14.57 -18.72 -3.07
N LYS A 49 -15.46 -18.00 -3.74
CA LYS A 49 -16.50 -17.17 -3.10
C LYS A 49 -17.86 -17.83 -3.21
N LYS A 50 -18.69 -17.66 -2.18
CA LYS A 50 -20.10 -18.05 -2.16
C LYS A 50 -20.96 -16.82 -1.91
N ASP A 51 -21.97 -16.62 -2.74
CA ASP A 51 -22.92 -15.53 -2.57
C ASP A 51 -24.09 -16.04 -1.72
N MET A 52 -24.37 -15.37 -0.59
CA MET A 52 -25.51 -15.66 0.27
C MET A 52 -26.25 -14.36 0.61
N GLY A 53 -27.53 -14.27 0.23
CA GLY A 53 -28.37 -13.11 0.56
C GLY A 53 -27.81 -11.77 0.05
N GLY A 54 -27.18 -11.76 -1.13
CA GLY A 54 -26.56 -10.56 -1.70
C GLY A 54 -25.22 -10.16 -1.06
N ARG A 55 -24.73 -10.93 -0.08
CA ARG A 55 -23.40 -10.77 0.50
C ARG A 55 -22.48 -11.85 -0.04
N VAL A 56 -21.25 -11.46 -0.34
CA VAL A 56 -20.20 -12.41 -0.76
C VAL A 56 -19.46 -12.87 0.47
N VAL A 57 -19.32 -14.19 0.60
CA VAL A 57 -18.79 -14.84 1.79
C VAL A 57 -17.79 -15.92 1.36
N VAL A 58 -16.78 -16.17 2.19
CA VAL A 58 -15.75 -17.18 1.94
C VAL A 58 -15.79 -18.20 3.07
N SER A 59 -15.57 -19.49 2.78
CA SER A 59 -15.52 -20.51 3.81
C SER A 59 -14.17 -20.51 4.53
N ILE A 60 -14.18 -20.85 5.82
CA ILE A 60 -12.93 -21.01 6.60
C ILE A 60 -12.00 -22.03 5.97
N TYR A 61 -12.55 -23.13 5.44
CA TYR A 61 -11.77 -24.17 4.79
C TYR A 61 -11.03 -23.69 3.54
N ALA A 62 -11.66 -22.82 2.75
CA ALA A 62 -11.03 -22.25 1.56
C ALA A 62 -9.92 -21.25 1.93
N LEU A 63 -10.09 -20.52 3.04
CA LEU A 63 -9.05 -19.64 3.57
C LEU A 63 -7.89 -20.42 4.17
N ALA A 64 -8.15 -21.47 4.93
CA ALA A 64 -7.08 -22.31 5.50
C ALA A 64 -6.30 -23.05 4.42
N LYS A 65 -6.97 -23.48 3.33
CA LYS A 65 -6.28 -24.06 2.17
C LYS A 65 -5.31 -23.05 1.56
N TYR A 66 -5.76 -21.81 1.38
CA TYR A 66 -4.94 -20.73 0.86
C TYR A 66 -3.72 -20.43 1.75
N ILE A 67 -3.89 -20.38 3.07
CA ILE A 67 -2.78 -20.09 4.02
C ILE A 67 -1.83 -21.29 4.15
N GLY A 68 -2.36 -22.52 4.13
CA GLY A 68 -1.59 -23.74 4.30
C GLY A 68 -0.78 -24.16 3.06
N GLU A 69 -1.18 -23.71 1.87
CA GLU A 69 -0.45 -23.95 0.61
C GLU A 69 0.62 -22.88 0.31
N ASP A 70 0.65 -21.75 1.04
CA ASP A 70 1.44 -20.54 0.74
C ASP A 70 2.88 -20.53 1.31
N ASP A 71 3.62 -21.65 1.25
CA ASP A 71 5.11 -21.63 1.23
C ASP A 71 5.66 -21.81 -0.22
N GLY A 72 4.90 -21.31 -1.20
CA GLY A 72 5.39 -21.09 -2.56
C GLY A 72 4.26 -20.79 -3.56
N PRO A 73 4.35 -19.73 -4.39
CA PRO A 73 3.69 -19.78 -5.69
C PRO A 73 4.48 -20.80 -6.55
N PRO A 74 3.92 -21.49 -7.57
CA PRO A 74 2.64 -21.31 -8.25
C PRO A 74 1.85 -22.62 -8.46
N ASP A 75 0.52 -22.55 -8.65
CA ASP A 75 -0.23 -23.40 -9.60
C ASP A 75 -1.75 -23.16 -9.48
N ALA A 76 -2.24 -22.20 -10.25
CA ALA A 76 -3.58 -22.27 -10.80
C ALA A 76 -3.43 -22.20 -12.33
N PRO A 77 -4.10 -23.09 -13.06
CA PRO A 77 -3.71 -23.50 -14.40
C PRO A 77 -3.66 -22.34 -15.38
N GLU A 78 -2.69 -22.41 -16.29
CA GLU A 78 -2.66 -21.65 -17.55
C GLU A 78 -4.06 -21.60 -18.16
N GLN A 79 -4.67 -20.43 -18.08
CA GLN A 79 -5.54 -19.97 -19.15
C GLN A 79 -4.90 -18.73 -19.72
N ILE A 80 -3.98 -18.96 -20.66
CA ILE A 80 -3.66 -18.01 -21.73
C ILE A 80 -4.96 -17.79 -22.50
N ARG A 81 -5.84 -16.94 -21.96
CA ARG A 81 -6.85 -16.28 -22.76
C ARG A 81 -6.20 -15.02 -23.28
N VAL A 82 -5.80 -15.10 -24.55
CA VAL A 82 -5.61 -13.94 -25.41
C VAL A 82 -6.93 -13.15 -25.41
N GLY A 83 -7.12 -12.35 -24.36
CA GLY A 83 -8.22 -11.44 -24.24
C GLY A 83 -7.96 -10.31 -25.21
N LYS A 84 -8.68 -10.31 -26.34
CA LYS A 84 -8.89 -9.12 -27.18
C LYS A 84 -8.91 -7.88 -26.29
N PRO A 85 -8.21 -6.79 -26.64
CA PRO A 85 -8.30 -5.56 -25.88
C PRO A 85 -9.77 -5.17 -25.79
N ALA A 86 -10.30 -5.17 -24.56
CA ALA A 86 -11.64 -4.71 -24.32
C ALA A 86 -11.71 -3.27 -24.86
N LYS A 87 -12.47 -3.08 -25.94
CA LYS A 87 -12.79 -1.75 -26.45
C LYS A 87 -13.24 -0.92 -25.24
N PRO A 88 -12.66 0.26 -24.97
CA PRO A 88 -13.20 1.10 -23.93
C PRO A 88 -14.64 1.39 -24.31
N VAL A 89 -15.58 0.90 -23.49
CA VAL A 89 -16.97 1.34 -23.55
C VAL A 89 -16.90 2.82 -23.21
N ALA A 90 -16.91 3.66 -24.23
CA ALA A 90 -17.08 5.09 -24.11
C ALA A 90 -18.42 5.27 -23.39
N LYS A 91 -18.37 5.41 -22.06
CA LYS A 91 -19.49 5.96 -21.31
C LYS A 91 -19.69 7.34 -21.90
N ALA A 92 -20.73 7.48 -22.72
CA ALA A 92 -21.21 8.76 -23.20
C ALA A 92 -21.20 9.72 -22.00
N ALA A 93 -20.46 10.81 -22.11
CA ALA A 93 -20.34 11.81 -21.07
C ALA A 93 -21.75 12.33 -20.77
N LYS A 94 -22.36 11.84 -19.67
CA LYS A 94 -23.54 12.48 -19.10
C LYS A 94 -23.15 13.94 -18.83
N GLY A 95 -24.00 14.85 -19.30
CA GLY A 95 -23.76 16.30 -19.27
C GLY A 95 -23.12 16.73 -17.95
N ILE A 96 -21.99 17.42 -18.08
CA ILE A 96 -21.22 17.98 -16.98
C ILE A 96 -22.10 19.06 -16.32
N ASP A 97 -22.73 18.71 -15.20
CA ASP A 97 -23.49 19.57 -14.28
C ASP A 97 -22.61 20.73 -13.78
N LYS A 98 -22.72 21.90 -14.44
CA LYS A 98 -21.87 23.09 -14.27
C LYS A 98 -21.92 23.73 -12.86
N THR A 99 -22.77 23.22 -11.98
CA THR A 99 -22.99 23.75 -10.63
C THR A 99 -21.98 23.26 -9.60
N LYS A 100 -21.18 22.22 -9.93
CA LYS A 100 -20.17 21.65 -9.02
C LYS A 100 -18.77 22.07 -9.45
N PRO A 101 -17.88 22.47 -8.52
CA PRO A 101 -16.47 22.70 -8.84
C PRO A 101 -15.84 21.37 -9.25
N TYR A 102 -15.75 21.11 -10.56
CA TYR A 102 -15.11 19.92 -11.10
C TYR A 102 -13.62 19.95 -10.76
N ARG A 103 -13.24 19.16 -9.74
CA ARG A 103 -11.85 18.71 -9.60
C ARG A 103 -11.57 17.70 -10.72
N ARG A 104 -11.28 18.19 -11.92
CA ARG A 104 -10.62 17.36 -12.93
C ARG A 104 -9.33 16.84 -12.30
N PRO A 105 -9.02 15.54 -12.41
CA PRO A 105 -7.72 15.06 -11.97
C PRO A 105 -6.62 15.89 -12.67
N PRO A 106 -5.51 16.17 -11.98
CA PRO A 106 -4.43 16.95 -12.57
C PRO A 106 -3.98 16.28 -13.87
N SER A 107 -3.78 17.08 -14.91
CA SER A 107 -3.26 16.56 -16.18
C SER A 107 -1.87 15.98 -15.97
N LEU A 108 -1.47 15.02 -16.81
CA LEU A 108 -0.13 14.44 -16.77
C LEU A 108 0.96 15.52 -16.81
N GLY A 109 0.79 16.55 -17.66
CA GLY A 109 1.69 17.69 -17.71
C GLY A 109 1.83 18.39 -16.35
N LYS A 110 0.71 18.66 -15.65
CA LYS A 110 0.75 19.25 -14.30
C LYS A 110 1.47 18.34 -13.29
N THR A 111 1.29 17.02 -13.38
CA THR A 111 1.99 16.08 -12.50
C THR A 111 3.50 16.03 -12.79
N LEU A 112 3.90 16.09 -14.07
CA LEU A 112 5.31 16.12 -14.47
C LEU A 112 5.99 17.42 -14.03
N THR A 113 5.32 18.57 -14.20
CA THR A 113 5.83 19.86 -13.69
C THR A 113 5.96 19.82 -12.17
N ALA A 114 4.97 19.30 -11.44
CA ALA A 114 5.04 19.16 -9.98
C ALA A 114 6.20 18.25 -9.55
N LEU A 115 6.43 17.13 -10.27
CA LEU A 115 7.57 16.25 -10.00
C LEU A 115 8.90 16.97 -10.24
N ARG A 116 9.04 17.70 -11.34
CA ARG A 116 10.25 18.48 -11.65
C ARG A 116 10.55 19.51 -10.58
N ASN A 117 9.54 20.23 -10.11
CA ASN A 117 9.69 21.21 -9.03
C ASN A 117 10.14 20.52 -7.74
N ARG A 118 9.50 19.39 -7.39
CA ARG A 118 9.88 18.61 -6.21
C ARG A 118 11.33 18.14 -6.25
N VAL A 119 11.82 17.70 -7.42
CA VAL A 119 13.22 17.31 -7.60
C VAL A 119 14.16 18.49 -7.36
N ALA A 120 13.84 19.67 -7.91
CA ALA A 120 14.62 20.88 -7.70
C ALA A 120 14.65 21.30 -6.22
N ASP A 121 13.50 21.26 -5.54
CA ASP A 121 13.40 21.59 -4.11
C ASP A 121 14.23 20.64 -3.25
N THR A 122 14.19 19.33 -3.54
CA THR A 122 15.00 18.34 -2.81
C THR A 122 16.49 18.52 -3.03
N ALA A 123 16.91 18.92 -4.24
CA ALA A 123 18.31 19.19 -4.53
C ALA A 123 18.82 20.40 -3.74
N LEU A 124 18.01 21.46 -3.64
CA LEU A 124 18.34 22.65 -2.84
C LEU A 124 18.44 22.30 -1.36
N GLN A 125 17.50 21.51 -0.83
CA GLN A 125 17.55 21.03 0.56
C GLN A 125 18.82 20.22 0.85
N LEU A 126 19.21 19.34 -0.08
CA LEU A 126 20.42 18.53 0.03
C LEU A 126 21.66 19.42 0.07
N GLN A 127 21.77 20.41 -0.84
CA GLN A 127 22.86 21.37 -0.85
C GLN A 127 22.97 22.14 0.48
N PHE A 128 21.85 22.62 1.00
CA PHE A 128 21.81 23.31 2.30
C PHE A 128 22.26 22.40 3.46
N GLN A 129 21.83 21.13 3.46
CA GLN A 129 22.26 20.17 4.48
C GLN A 129 23.76 19.89 4.39
N GLN A 130 24.32 19.79 3.18
CA GLN A 130 25.75 19.62 2.99
C GLN A 130 26.56 20.80 3.51
N THR A 131 26.11 22.03 3.23
CA THR A 131 26.78 23.24 3.75
C THR A 131 26.73 23.29 5.27
N LEU A 132 25.56 23.03 5.87
CA LEU A 132 25.43 22.98 7.32
C LEU A 132 26.31 21.90 7.95
N PHE A 133 26.40 20.74 7.32
CA PHE A 133 27.24 19.66 7.82
C PHE A 133 28.72 20.06 7.79
N ALA A 134 29.19 20.66 6.70
CA ALA A 134 30.56 21.17 6.59
C ALA A 134 30.87 22.25 7.64
N ASP A 135 29.94 23.17 7.88
CA ASP A 135 30.10 24.22 8.90
C ASP A 135 30.19 23.63 10.32
N LEU A 136 29.34 22.63 10.63
CA LEU A 136 29.36 21.94 11.92
C LEU A 136 30.63 21.10 12.10
N GLU A 137 31.11 20.46 11.04
CA GLU A 137 32.36 19.72 11.04
C GLU A 137 33.54 20.66 11.31
N ALA A 138 33.58 21.83 10.68
CA ALA A 138 34.59 22.85 10.95
C ALA A 138 34.56 23.31 12.42
N ILE A 139 33.38 23.59 12.97
CA ILE A 139 33.23 23.97 14.38
C ILE A 139 33.67 22.82 15.32
N ALA A 140 33.34 21.57 14.99
CA ALA A 140 33.73 20.42 15.79
C ALA A 140 35.26 20.25 15.77
N MET A 141 35.89 20.37 14.61
CA MET A 141 37.35 20.31 14.47
C MET A 141 38.03 21.46 15.22
N ASP A 142 37.49 22.68 15.17
CA ASP A 142 38.00 23.82 15.94
C ASP A 142 37.89 23.62 17.46
N GLN A 143 36.80 23.01 17.94
CA GLN A 143 36.63 22.67 19.35
C GLN A 143 37.62 21.60 19.81
N VAL A 144 37.85 20.57 18.99
CA VAL A 144 38.83 19.51 19.26
C VAL A 144 40.27 20.06 19.19
N ALA A 145 40.54 21.00 18.29
CA ALA A 145 41.83 21.67 18.15
C ALA A 145 42.11 22.70 19.26
N ALA A 146 41.07 23.20 19.95
CA ALA A 146 41.19 24.13 21.07
C ALA A 146 40.81 23.52 22.44
N PRO A 147 41.42 22.40 22.91
CA PRO A 147 41.04 21.72 24.15
C PRO A 147 41.40 22.50 25.44
N GLY A 148 41.79 23.78 25.34
CA GLY A 148 42.32 24.57 26.46
C GLY A 148 41.68 25.95 26.69
N ARG A 149 40.58 26.33 26.01
CA ARG A 149 39.99 27.66 26.22
C ARG A 149 39.23 27.69 27.56
N ALA A 150 39.96 28.03 28.63
CA ALA A 150 39.45 28.16 29.98
C ALA A 150 38.14 28.97 30.04
N LYS A 151 37.08 28.35 30.57
CA LYS A 151 35.87 29.06 30.99
C LYS A 151 36.28 30.07 32.05
N LYS A 152 36.32 31.36 31.71
CA LYS A 152 36.40 32.43 32.70
C LYS A 152 35.13 32.37 33.56
N SER A 153 35.22 31.70 34.70
CA SER A 153 34.24 31.84 35.77
C SER A 153 34.30 33.29 36.26
N LYS A 154 33.22 34.04 36.07
CA LYS A 154 33.01 35.30 36.79
C LYS A 154 32.87 34.95 38.28
N SER A 155 33.91 35.23 39.08
CA SER A 155 33.77 35.36 40.52
C SER A 155 33.00 36.63 40.81
N ALA A 156 31.92 36.51 41.58
CA ALA A 156 31.22 37.61 42.21
C ALA A 156 32.09 38.23 43.33
#